data_AF-A0A0F8WLN1-F1
#
_entry.id   AF-A0A0F8WLN1-F1
#
_cell.length_a   1.000
_cell.length_b   1.000
_cell.length_c   1.000
_cell.angle_alpha   90.00
_cell.angle_beta   90.00
_cell.angle_gamma   90.00
#
_symmetry.space_group_name_H-M   'P 1'
#
loop_
_entity.id
_entity.type
_entity.pdbx_description
1 polymer ?
#
loop_
_entity_poly.entity_id
_entity_poly.type
_entity_poly.pdbx_seq_one_letter_code
_entity_poly.pdbx_strand_id
1 'polypeptide(L)'
;MKLSLVINSCARGSKAAETLSSGRQPHVQRAYALRNFILPAALADPTFDEVIVVGEWEPGNGYIYIEVPSVHFSCVDALAQRQAGFERSTGGWVVFQHDDHSMNNYVWDVTHSLLQWIHLTEADVLVPARYTRLRDVN
;
A
#
# COMPACT_ATOMS: atom_id res chain seq x y z
N MET A 1 17.52 -5.36 14.58
CA MET A 1 16.23 -4.70 14.90
C MET A 1 15.25 -5.16 13.85
N LYS A 2 14.10 -5.73 14.22
CA LYS A 2 13.17 -6.36 13.26
C LYS A 2 12.25 -5.32 12.62
N LEU A 3 12.14 -5.31 11.29
CA LEU A 3 11.26 -4.44 10.51
C LEU A 3 10.10 -5.24 9.89
N SER A 4 8.88 -4.79 10.15
CA SER A 4 7.67 -5.35 9.55
C SER A 4 7.09 -4.39 8.51
N LEU A 5 6.76 -4.89 7.32
CA LEU A 5 6.02 -4.17 6.30
C LEU A 5 4.55 -4.62 6.31
N VAL A 6 3.64 -3.67 6.39
CA VAL A 6 2.19 -3.90 6.29
C VAL A 6 1.68 -3.32 4.98
N ILE A 7 1.04 -4.16 4.16
CA ILE A 7 0.48 -3.82 2.86
C ILE A 7 -1.03 -4.00 2.93
N ASN A 8 -1.78 -2.94 2.68
CA ASN A 8 -3.23 -2.99 2.58
C ASN A 8 -3.66 -3.45 1.19
N SER A 9 -4.71 -4.26 1.12
CA SER A 9 -5.27 -4.71 -0.16
C SER A 9 -6.79 -4.78 -0.11
N CYS A 10 -7.40 -4.45 -1.24
CA CYS A 10 -8.83 -4.55 -1.52
C CYS A 10 -9.05 -5.26 -2.88
N ALA A 11 -8.01 -5.94 -3.37
CA ALA A 11 -7.92 -6.51 -4.70
C ALA A 11 -9.00 -7.54 -5.03
N ARG A 12 -9.49 -8.27 -4.02
CA ARG A 12 -10.56 -9.26 -4.16
C ARG A 12 -11.90 -8.77 -3.61
N GLY A 13 -11.98 -7.50 -3.22
CA GLY A 13 -13.19 -6.95 -2.67
C GLY A 13 -14.29 -6.75 -3.69
N SER A 14 -15.51 -6.64 -3.20
CA SER A 14 -16.72 -6.48 -4.04
C SER A 14 -16.64 -5.27 -4.98
N LYS A 15 -15.92 -4.22 -4.58
CA LYS A 15 -15.71 -3.00 -5.37
C LYS A 15 -14.39 -2.99 -6.15
N ALA A 16 -13.69 -4.12 -6.29
CA ALA A 16 -12.34 -4.10 -6.85
C ALA A 16 -12.27 -3.62 -8.31
N ALA A 17 -13.35 -3.82 -9.08
CA ALA A 17 -13.45 -3.35 -10.46
C ALA A 17 -14.00 -1.92 -10.58
N GLU A 18 -14.47 -1.32 -9.48
CA GLU A 18 -15.04 0.01 -9.47
C GLU A 18 -13.94 1.08 -9.42
N THR A 19 -14.18 2.19 -10.12
CA THR A 19 -13.38 3.41 -9.97
C THR A 19 -13.55 3.92 -8.54
N LEU A 20 -12.44 4.22 -7.87
CA LEU A 20 -12.44 4.74 -6.51
C LEU A 20 -13.26 6.03 -6.40
N SER A 21 -13.79 6.31 -5.21
CA SER A 21 -14.48 7.58 -4.89
C SER A 21 -13.62 8.82 -5.11
N SER A 22 -12.30 8.65 -5.20
CA SER A 22 -11.32 9.68 -5.58
C SER A 22 -11.19 9.91 -7.10
N GLY A 23 -11.95 9.19 -7.93
CA GLY A 23 -11.89 9.26 -9.40
C GLY A 23 -10.70 8.54 -10.03
N ARG A 24 -10.06 7.61 -9.31
CA ARG A 24 -8.77 6.99 -9.67
C ARG A 24 -8.88 5.57 -10.23
N GLN A 25 -7.73 5.04 -10.69
CA GLN A 25 -7.59 3.68 -11.25
C GLN A 25 -8.34 2.62 -10.43
N PRO A 26 -9.12 1.74 -11.08
CA PRO A 26 -9.84 0.69 -10.39
C PRO A 26 -8.89 -0.24 -9.62
N HIS A 27 -9.34 -0.78 -8.50
CA HIS A 27 -8.51 -1.62 -7.64
C HIS A 27 -7.95 -2.86 -8.33
N VAL A 28 -8.52 -3.30 -9.46
CA VAL A 28 -7.96 -4.35 -10.31
C VAL A 28 -6.55 -4.03 -10.80
N GLN A 29 -6.24 -2.75 -11.09
CA GLN A 29 -4.89 -2.34 -11.49
C GLN A 29 -3.94 -2.33 -10.30
N ARG A 30 -4.41 -1.92 -9.12
CA ARG A 30 -3.66 -2.03 -7.85
C ARG A 30 -3.40 -3.47 -7.47
N ALA A 31 -4.37 -4.36 -7.66
CA ALA A 31 -4.24 -5.80 -7.48
C ALA A 31 -3.18 -6.39 -8.40
N TYR A 32 -3.20 -5.99 -9.67
CA TYR A 32 -2.19 -6.36 -10.65
C TYR A 32 -0.80 -5.86 -10.24
N ALA A 33 -0.68 -4.60 -9.82
CA ALA A 33 0.59 -4.04 -9.39
C ALA A 33 1.12 -4.72 -8.12
N LEU A 34 0.23 -4.99 -7.16
CA LEU A 34 0.57 -5.72 -5.94
C LEU A 34 1.08 -7.13 -6.26
N ARG A 35 0.35 -7.88 -7.09
CA ARG A 35 0.69 -9.26 -7.44
C ARG A 35 2.02 -9.36 -8.19
N ASN A 36 2.22 -8.49 -9.18
CA ASN A 36 3.30 -8.67 -10.15
C ASN A 36 4.57 -7.89 -9.81
N PHE A 37 4.48 -6.84 -9.00
CA PHE A 37 5.63 -5.95 -8.73
C PHE A 37 5.85 -5.70 -7.24
N ILE A 38 4.85 -5.20 -6.53
CA ILE A 38 5.05 -4.69 -5.15
C ILE A 38 5.32 -5.84 -4.17
N LEU A 39 4.48 -6.88 -4.16
CA LEU A 39 4.67 -8.01 -3.25
C LEU A 39 5.95 -8.81 -3.58
N PRO A 40 6.24 -9.16 -4.85
CA PRO A 40 7.51 -9.79 -5.19
C PRO A 40 8.73 -8.97 -4.78
N ALA A 41 8.71 -7.64 -4.99
CA ALA A 41 9.80 -6.76 -4.57
C ALA A 41 9.95 -6.70 -3.04
N ALA A 42 8.84 -6.59 -2.31
CA ALA A 42 8.85 -6.57 -0.85
C ALA A 42 9.40 -7.87 -0.25
N LEU A 43 9.06 -9.02 -0.84
CA LEU A 43 9.56 -10.33 -0.41
C LEU A 43 11.04 -10.56 -0.75
N ALA A 44 11.54 -9.90 -1.80
CA ALA A 44 12.94 -9.99 -2.22
C ALA A 44 13.85 -8.98 -1.49
N ASP A 45 13.28 -7.93 -0.88
CA ASP A 45 14.03 -6.90 -0.17
C ASP A 45 14.51 -7.42 1.20
N PRO A 46 15.83 -7.57 1.42
CA PRO A 46 16.37 -8.10 2.68
C PRO A 46 16.18 -7.14 3.86
N THR A 47 15.69 -5.92 3.63
CA THR A 47 15.40 -4.94 4.68
C THR A 47 14.19 -5.35 5.53
N PHE A 48 13.24 -6.09 4.96
CA PHE A 48 12.02 -6.49 5.67
C PHE A 48 12.14 -7.92 6.18
N ASP A 49 12.08 -8.07 7.50
CA ASP A 49 12.08 -9.38 8.15
C ASP A 49 10.69 -10.04 8.13
N GLU A 50 9.65 -9.24 7.94
CA GLU A 50 8.26 -9.68 7.97
C GLU A 50 7.42 -8.84 7.00
N VAL A 51 6.76 -9.51 6.06
CA VAL A 51 5.78 -8.88 5.16
C VAL A 51 4.39 -9.37 5.52
N ILE A 52 3.46 -8.43 5.72
CA ILE A 52 2.08 -8.70 6.12
C ILE A 52 1.16 -8.05 5.09
N VAL A 53 0.28 -8.83 4.48
CA VAL A 53 -0.79 -8.33 3.60
C VAL A 53 -2.10 -8.39 4.36
N VAL A 54 -2.82 -7.27 4.42
CA VAL A 54 -4.06 -7.12 5.17
C VAL A 54 -5.18 -6.64 4.28
N GLY A 55 -6.36 -7.22 4.43
CA GLY A 55 -7.57 -6.81 3.72
C GLY A 55 -8.11 -7.92 2.83
N GLU A 56 -8.56 -7.59 1.63
CA GLU A 56 -9.16 -8.55 0.69
C GLU A 56 -8.10 -8.99 -0.34
N TRP A 57 -7.43 -10.10 -0.04
CA TRP A 57 -6.34 -10.68 -0.84
C TRP A 57 -6.44 -12.21 -0.89
N GLU A 58 -5.43 -12.88 -1.46
CA GLU A 58 -5.29 -14.34 -1.40
C GLU A 58 -4.24 -14.78 -0.36
N PRO A 59 -4.44 -15.93 0.30
CA PRO A 59 -3.36 -16.58 1.03
C PRO A 59 -2.21 -16.95 0.08
N GLY A 60 -0.98 -16.90 0.56
CA GLY A 60 0.20 -17.23 -0.22
C GLY A 60 1.40 -17.52 0.67
N ASN A 61 2.53 -17.84 0.03
CA ASN A 61 3.78 -18.16 0.70
C ASN A 61 4.67 -16.92 0.83
N GLY A 62 5.49 -16.88 1.88
CA GLY A 62 6.49 -15.82 2.08
C GLY A 62 5.99 -14.57 2.81
N TYR A 63 4.68 -14.43 3.00
CA TYR A 63 4.07 -13.34 3.77
C TYR A 63 2.98 -13.85 4.71
N ILE A 64 2.58 -13.02 5.66
CA ILE A 64 1.44 -13.26 6.53
C ILE A 64 0.22 -12.59 5.90
N TYR A 65 -0.85 -13.34 5.69
CA TYR A 65 -2.13 -12.79 5.23
C TYR A 65 -3.11 -12.64 6.40
N ILE A 66 -3.78 -11.49 6.49
CA ILE A 66 -4.90 -11.26 7.40
C ILE A 66 -6.09 -10.74 6.61
N GLU A 67 -7.19 -11.47 6.64
CA GLU A 67 -8.42 -11.02 6.00
C GLU A 67 -9.11 -9.96 6.87
N VAL A 68 -9.32 -8.77 6.30
CA VAL A 68 -10.05 -7.66 6.93
C VAL A 68 -10.93 -6.99 5.87
N PRO A 69 -12.17 -7.46 5.69
CA PRO A 69 -13.04 -7.00 4.60
C PRO A 69 -13.40 -5.53 4.77
N SER A 70 -13.52 -4.83 3.64
CA SER A 70 -13.98 -3.44 3.60
C SER A 70 -15.49 -3.38 3.79
N VAL A 71 -15.97 -2.68 4.82
CA VAL A 71 -17.42 -2.56 5.12
C VAL A 71 -17.97 -1.24 4.61
N HIS A 72 -17.24 -0.15 4.83
CA HIS A 72 -17.68 1.21 4.50
C HIS A 72 -17.11 1.72 3.17
N PHE A 73 -16.13 1.02 2.61
CA PHE A 73 -15.38 1.42 1.41
C PHE A 73 -14.81 2.84 1.53
N SER A 74 -14.25 3.14 2.71
CA SER A 74 -13.79 4.47 3.08
C SER A 74 -12.43 4.42 3.79
N CYS A 75 -11.90 5.59 4.15
CA CYS A 75 -10.68 5.71 4.95
C CYS A 75 -10.75 4.92 6.28
N VAL A 76 -11.95 4.75 6.85
CA VAL A 76 -12.14 3.98 8.09
C VAL A 76 -11.70 2.53 7.91
N ASP A 77 -12.02 1.89 6.78
CA ASP A 77 -11.62 0.51 6.51
C ASP A 77 -10.11 0.41 6.32
N ALA A 78 -9.50 1.37 5.62
CA ALA A 78 -8.06 1.44 5.43
C ALA A 78 -7.32 1.57 6.77
N LEU A 79 -7.84 2.39 7.70
CA LEU A 79 -7.30 2.52 9.06
C LEU A 79 -7.46 1.23 9.86
N ALA A 80 -8.61 0.56 9.78
CA ALA A 80 -8.84 -0.71 10.47
C ALA A 80 -7.87 -1.81 9.99
N GLN A 81 -7.67 -1.92 8.68
CA GLN A 81 -6.70 -2.84 8.09
C GLN A 81 -5.26 -2.52 8.53
N ARG A 82 -4.85 -1.24 8.54
CA ARG A 82 -3.52 -0.85 9.05
C ARG A 82 -3.35 -1.23 10.52
N GLN A 83 -4.37 -1.00 11.35
CA GLN A 83 -4.33 -1.36 12.77
C GLN A 83 -4.21 -2.87 12.97
N ALA A 84 -4.95 -3.68 12.21
CA ALA A 84 -4.84 -5.14 12.26
C ALA A 84 -3.44 -5.63 11.85
N GLY A 85 -2.85 -5.04 10.80
CA GLY A 85 -1.48 -5.33 10.39
C GLY A 85 -0.45 -4.93 11.46
N PHE A 86 -0.64 -3.78 12.09
CA PHE A 86 0.19 -3.34 13.20
C PHE A 86 0.13 -4.34 14.36
N GLU A 87 -1.05 -4.76 14.79
CA GLU A 87 -1.23 -5.68 15.92
C GLU A 87 -0.58 -7.05 15.65
N ARG A 88 -0.70 -7.54 14.41
CA ARG A 88 -0.09 -8.80 13.99
C ARG A 88 1.43 -8.74 13.88
N SER A 89 1.97 -7.56 13.58
CA SER A 89 3.40 -7.38 13.39
C SER A 89 4.20 -7.68 14.64
N THR A 90 5.41 -8.17 14.44
CA THR A 90 6.36 -8.48 15.53
C THR A 90 7.63 -7.64 15.47
N GLY A 91 7.77 -6.79 14.44
CA GLY A 91 8.86 -5.83 14.30
C GLY A 91 8.79 -4.71 15.33
N GLY A 92 9.97 -4.24 15.74
CA GLY A 92 10.08 -3.02 16.57
C GLY A 92 9.73 -1.77 15.76
N TRP A 93 9.94 -1.83 14.43
CA TRP A 93 9.54 -0.80 13.47
C TRP A 93 8.54 -1.39 12.49
N VAL A 94 7.40 -0.73 12.34
CA VAL A 94 6.33 -1.15 11.45
C VAL A 94 6.16 -0.10 10.37
N VAL A 95 6.37 -0.48 9.11
CA VAL A 95 6.22 0.39 7.94
C VAL A 95 4.89 0.05 7.26
N PHE A 96 4.05 1.05 7.03
CA PHE A 96 2.84 0.90 6.22
C PHE A 96 3.11 1.27 4.78
N GLN A 97 2.74 0.39 3.84
CA GLN A 97 2.68 0.71 2.43
C GLN A 97 1.48 1.64 2.18
N HIS A 98 1.75 2.77 1.52
CA HIS A 98 0.73 3.75 1.19
C HIS A 98 -0.08 3.35 -0.05
N ASP A 99 -1.30 3.86 -0.12
CA ASP A 99 -2.05 3.94 -1.36
C ASP A 99 -1.29 4.77 -2.40
N ASP A 100 -1.34 4.37 -3.66
CA ASP A 100 -1.04 5.22 -4.79
C ASP A 100 -1.97 6.44 -4.77
N HIS A 101 -1.38 7.61 -4.62
CA HIS A 101 -2.07 8.87 -4.87
C HIS A 101 -1.58 9.43 -6.19
N SER A 102 -2.49 9.56 -7.16
CA SER A 102 -2.22 10.38 -8.33
C SER A 102 -1.86 11.80 -7.85
N MET A 103 -0.71 12.28 -8.30
CA MET A 103 -0.39 13.70 -8.17
C MET A 103 -1.23 14.43 -9.22
N ASN A 104 -2.39 14.95 -8.81
CA ASN A 104 -3.13 15.88 -9.66
C ASN A 104 -2.37 17.21 -9.67
N ASN A 105 -2.00 17.64 -10.89
CA ASN A 105 -1.38 18.86 -11.43
C ASN A 105 -1.36 20.20 -10.66
N TYR A 106 -1.63 20.28 -9.36
CA TYR A 106 -1.58 21.52 -8.61
C TYR A 106 -0.74 21.35 -7.34
N VAL A 107 0.43 22.02 -7.41
CA VAL A 107 1.32 22.39 -6.30
C VAL A 107 2.35 21.32 -5.91
N TRP A 108 3.41 21.12 -6.72
CA TRP A 108 4.77 20.91 -6.17
C TRP A 108 5.84 21.46 -7.10
N ASP A 109 6.43 22.57 -6.66
CA ASP A 109 7.51 23.34 -7.27
C ASP A 109 8.90 22.70 -6.99
N VAL A 110 9.00 21.37 -7.06
CA VAL A 110 10.25 20.67 -6.74
C VAL A 110 10.51 19.59 -7.80
N THR A 111 11.49 19.88 -8.67
CA THR A 111 12.06 19.04 -9.76
C THR A 111 11.38 19.11 -11.14
N HIS A 112 11.37 20.32 -11.69
CA HIS A 112 11.16 20.69 -13.10
C HIS A 112 12.23 20.13 -14.09
N SER A 113 12.57 18.84 -14.09
CA SER A 113 13.51 18.33 -15.11
C SER A 113 13.24 16.93 -15.66
N LEU A 114 12.58 16.03 -14.93
CA LEU A 114 12.35 14.68 -15.44
C LEU A 114 10.98 14.52 -16.12
N LEU A 115 9.90 15.03 -15.52
CA LEU A 115 8.53 14.76 -15.97
C LEU A 115 8.10 15.59 -17.19
N GLN A 116 8.65 16.80 -17.38
CA GLN A 116 8.38 17.61 -18.58
C GLN A 116 8.91 16.96 -19.86
N TRP A 117 10.00 16.18 -19.78
CA TRP A 117 10.55 15.49 -20.95
C TRP A 117 9.66 14.35 -21.46
N ILE A 118 8.80 13.79 -20.60
CA ILE A 118 8.04 12.57 -20.89
C ILE A 118 6.56 12.83 -21.22
N HIS A 119 6.10 14.09 -21.25
CA HIS A 119 4.71 14.47 -21.60
C HIS A 119 3.63 13.67 -20.86
N LEU A 120 3.89 13.26 -19.62
CA LEU A 120 2.91 12.57 -18.80
C LEU A 120 2.00 13.62 -18.14
N THR A 121 0.77 13.73 -18.64
CA THR A 121 -0.27 14.63 -18.09
C THR A 121 -0.85 14.13 -16.78
N GLU A 122 -0.72 12.82 -16.53
CA GLU A 122 -1.05 12.13 -15.29
C GLU A 122 0.02 11.07 -15.07
N ALA A 123 0.65 11.09 -13.90
CA ALA A 123 1.55 10.03 -13.47
C ALA A 123 1.05 9.52 -12.12
N ASP A 124 0.69 8.24 -12.07
CA ASP A 124 0.57 7.53 -10.80
C ASP A 124 1.99 7.37 -10.26
N VAL A 125 2.36 8.28 -9.36
CA VAL A 125 3.60 8.14 -8.63
C VAL A 125 3.34 7.18 -7.49
N LEU A 126 3.98 6.01 -7.57
CA LEU A 126 4.18 5.16 -6.40
C LEU A 126 5.11 5.94 -5.45
N VAL A 127 4.55 6.81 -4.63
CA VAL A 127 5.32 7.57 -3.64
C VAL A 127 5.66 6.60 -2.50
N PRO A 128 6.94 6.29 -2.24
CA PRO A 128 7.31 5.56 -1.05
C PRO A 128 7.30 6.54 0.14
N ALA A 129 6.13 6.92 0.65
CA ALA A 129 6.04 7.70 1.89
C ALA A 129 5.54 6.81 3.03
N ARG A 130 6.21 6.92 4.17
CA ARG A 130 6.27 5.91 5.24
C ARG A 130 5.56 6.44 6.48
N TYR A 131 4.34 5.99 6.76
CA TYR A 131 3.94 5.92 8.16
C TYR A 131 4.75 4.79 8.79
N THR A 132 5.69 5.17 9.64
CA THR A 132 6.43 4.22 10.47
C THR A 132 5.91 4.35 11.88
N ARG A 133 5.46 3.25 12.47
CA ARG A 133 5.10 3.20 13.89
C ARG A 133 6.14 2.39 14.63
N LEU A 134 6.64 2.98 15.72
CA LEU A 134 7.48 2.28 16.68
C LEU A 134 6.58 1.50 17.64
N ARG A 135 6.90 0.23 17.86
CA ARG A 135 6.15 -0.61 18.81
C ARG A 135 6.58 -0.32 20.25
N ASP A 136 7.88 -0.16 20.47
CA ASP A 136 8.46 0.16 21.77
C ASP A 136 8.98 1.60 21.76
N VAL A 137 8.16 2.51 22.28
CA VAL A 137 8.54 3.91 22.49
C VAL A 137 8.74 4.08 23.98
N ASN A 138 9.98 3.88 24.44
CA ASN A 138 10.41 4.33 25.76
C ASN A 138 10.86 5.78 25.68
#